data_AF-A0A954K881-F1
#
_entry.id   AF-A0A954K881-F1
#
_cell.length_a   1.000
_cell.length_b   1.000
_cell.length_c   1.000
_cell.angle_alpha   90.00
_cell.angle_beta   90.00
_cell.angle_gamma   90.00
#
_symmetry.space_group_name_H-M   'P 1'
#
loop_
_entity.id
_entity.type
_entity.pdbx_description
1 polymer ?
#
loop_
_entity_poly.entity_id
_entity_poly.type
_entity_poly.pdbx_seq_one_letter_code
_entity_poly.pdbx_strand_id
1 'polypeptide(L)'
;MSGISSGVGLATGLNINEIVDAIIGVQRNALVKLANRASAFEATEGGIKTLDANLLTLNNSVQKLNLKSTFETLKATSSDTSQFSVAANSTATAASYQLQGLRLASNHQVVSKGFADSDTAPIGTATTITLSQGGKLDESKLLEELNNGLGVQRGSIRITDRDGQTEVIDLSRPLNIQDVVDEINGSATSIVASIDGDHLVLTDTGSGLGTLKVTEVSGGKTAADLGILQSVAGSTLTGDSVYRVTSDFNLSQI
;
A
#
# COMPACT_ATOMS: atom_id res chain seq x y z
N MET A 1 59.00 45.37 -65.45
CA MET A 1 58.97 44.41 -64.33
C MET A 1 59.27 43.03 -64.90
N SER A 2 60.52 42.57 -64.74
CA SER A 2 60.95 41.23 -65.16
C SER A 2 60.72 40.29 -63.97
N GLY A 3 59.75 39.39 -64.10
CA GLY A 3 59.50 38.33 -63.12
C GLY A 3 60.18 37.05 -63.62
N ILE A 4 61.20 36.59 -62.92
CA ILE A 4 61.86 35.32 -63.22
C ILE A 4 60.89 34.20 -62.82
N SER A 5 60.27 33.54 -63.79
CA SER A 5 59.43 32.36 -63.55
C SER A 5 60.34 31.17 -63.21
N SER A 6 60.37 30.78 -61.94
CA SER A 6 61.30 29.76 -61.40
C SER A 6 60.92 28.31 -61.74
N GLY A 7 60.09 28.07 -62.76
CA GLY A 7 59.52 26.75 -63.07
C GLY A 7 60.12 26.00 -64.28
N VAL A 8 60.96 26.67 -65.09
CA VAL A 8 61.50 26.11 -66.34
C VAL A 8 63.02 26.20 -66.32
N GLY A 9 63.71 25.06 -66.47
CA GLY A 9 65.17 25.03 -66.46
C GLY A 9 65.74 25.87 -67.61
N LEU A 10 66.57 26.86 -67.27
CA LEU A 10 67.03 27.93 -68.18
C LEU A 10 67.86 27.46 -69.40
N ALA A 11 68.15 26.17 -69.56
CA ALA A 11 68.97 25.64 -70.66
C ALA A 11 68.34 24.50 -71.49
N THR A 12 67.30 23.81 -71.01
CA THR A 12 66.83 22.54 -71.63
C THR A 12 65.35 22.53 -72.04
N GLY A 13 64.56 23.57 -71.70
CA GLY A 13 63.14 23.63 -72.05
C GLY A 13 62.25 22.58 -71.34
N LEU A 14 62.80 21.88 -70.34
CA LEU A 14 62.08 20.88 -69.56
C LEU A 14 61.23 21.56 -68.47
N ASN A 15 59.94 21.22 -68.43
CA ASN A 15 59.01 21.67 -67.40
C ASN A 15 59.24 20.84 -66.12
N ILE A 16 60.09 21.36 -65.23
CA ILE A 16 60.52 20.65 -64.02
C ILE A 16 59.33 20.46 -63.06
N ASN A 17 58.37 21.39 -63.05
CA ASN A 17 57.16 21.28 -62.25
C ASN A 17 56.32 20.07 -62.66
N GLU A 18 56.11 19.86 -63.97
CA GLU A 18 55.36 18.69 -64.47
C GLU A 18 56.06 17.36 -64.15
N ILE A 19 57.40 17.31 -64.23
CA ILE A 19 58.17 16.11 -63.91
C ILE A 19 58.13 15.83 -62.40
N VAL A 20 58.27 16.86 -61.56
CA VAL A 20 58.17 16.74 -60.10
C VAL A 20 56.75 16.33 -59.70
N ASP A 21 55.72 16.93 -60.30
CA ASP A 21 54.32 16.55 -60.08
C ASP A 21 54.03 15.13 -60.56
N ALA A 22 54.62 14.68 -61.67
CA ALA A 22 54.50 13.30 -62.15
C ALA A 22 55.17 12.30 -61.18
N ILE A 23 56.37 12.60 -60.65
CA ILE A 23 57.06 11.75 -59.67
C ILE A 23 56.30 11.72 -58.33
N ILE A 24 55.84 12.89 -57.85
CA ILE A 24 55.02 13.00 -56.63
C ILE A 24 53.69 12.26 -56.84
N GLY A 25 53.08 12.34 -58.02
CA GLY A 25 51.86 11.62 -58.38
C GLY A 25 52.05 10.09 -58.34
N VAL A 26 53.16 9.58 -58.88
CA VAL A 26 53.51 8.15 -58.80
C VAL A 26 53.72 7.70 -57.35
N GLN A 27 54.36 8.52 -56.52
CA GLN A 27 54.53 8.22 -55.09
C GLN A 27 53.21 8.28 -54.31
N ARG A 28 52.30 9.21 -54.65
CA ARG A 28 50.95 9.32 -54.07
C ARG A 28 50.07 8.12 -54.41
N ASN A 29 50.29 7.40 -55.51
CA ASN A 29 49.51 6.20 -55.83
C ASN A 29 49.57 5.11 -54.75
N ALA A 30 50.72 4.94 -54.09
CA ALA A 30 50.87 4.00 -52.99
C ALA A 30 50.03 4.42 -51.78
N LEU A 31 50.01 5.73 -51.47
CA LEU A 31 49.19 6.31 -50.41
C LEU A 31 47.69 6.18 -50.72
N VAL A 32 47.27 6.40 -51.97
CA VAL A 32 45.87 6.21 -52.40
C VAL A 32 45.44 4.75 -52.25
N LYS A 33 46.29 3.78 -52.65
CA LYS A 33 46.01 2.36 -52.46
C LYS A 33 45.87 1.99 -50.98
N LEU A 34 46.71 2.55 -50.11
CA LEU A 34 46.64 2.32 -48.67
C LEU A 34 45.40 2.99 -48.04
N ALA A 35 45.07 4.21 -48.43
CA ALA A 35 43.86 4.92 -48.00
C ALA A 35 42.57 4.17 -48.42
N ASN A 36 42.54 3.64 -49.66
CA ASN A 36 41.42 2.81 -50.12
C ASN A 36 41.29 1.51 -49.32
N ARG A 37 42.43 0.88 -48.96
CA ARG A 37 42.43 -0.30 -48.08
C ARG A 37 41.94 0.04 -46.67
N ALA A 38 42.39 1.16 -46.11
CA ALA A 38 41.95 1.63 -44.80
C ALA A 38 40.42 1.88 -44.80
N SER A 39 39.90 2.58 -45.80
CA SER A 39 38.46 2.82 -45.95
C SER A 39 37.65 1.51 -46.11
N ALA A 40 38.18 0.51 -46.83
CA ALA A 40 37.54 -0.80 -46.93
C ALA A 40 37.51 -1.55 -45.59
N PHE A 41 38.58 -1.47 -44.79
CA PHE A 41 38.60 -2.04 -43.44
C PHE A 41 37.65 -1.30 -42.49
N GLU A 42 37.57 0.02 -42.55
CA GLU A 42 36.62 0.82 -41.77
C GLU A 42 35.16 0.44 -42.10
N ALA A 43 34.84 0.26 -43.38
CA ALA A 43 33.51 -0.20 -43.80
C ALA A 43 33.20 -1.60 -43.27
N THR A 44 34.19 -2.50 -43.28
CA THR A 44 34.06 -3.87 -42.75
C THR A 44 33.85 -3.84 -41.23
N GLU A 45 34.62 -3.02 -40.51
CA GLU A 45 34.48 -2.83 -39.07
C GLU A 45 33.09 -2.29 -38.70
N GLY A 46 32.57 -1.31 -39.46
CA GLY A 46 31.21 -0.81 -39.30
C GLY A 46 30.14 -1.89 -39.51
N GLY A 47 30.33 -2.76 -40.51
CA GLY A 47 29.47 -3.92 -40.75
C GLY A 47 29.48 -4.91 -39.59
N ILE A 48 30.65 -5.24 -39.06
CA ILE A 48 30.81 -6.14 -37.90
C ILE A 48 30.17 -5.54 -36.64
N LYS A 49 30.37 -4.25 -36.37
CA LYS A 49 29.72 -3.55 -35.24
C LYS A 49 28.19 -3.59 -35.33
N THR A 50 27.65 -3.43 -36.53
CA THR A 50 26.21 -3.54 -36.76
C THR A 50 25.70 -4.95 -36.50
N LEU A 51 26.43 -5.97 -36.97
CA LEU A 51 26.09 -7.37 -36.70
C LEU A 51 26.12 -7.68 -35.20
N ASP A 52 27.14 -7.20 -34.48
CA ASP A 52 27.27 -7.38 -33.03
C ASP A 52 26.08 -6.76 -32.27
N ALA A 53 25.69 -5.53 -32.62
CA ALA A 53 24.52 -4.87 -32.05
C ALA A 53 23.21 -5.64 -32.31
N ASN A 54 23.04 -6.16 -33.52
CA ASN A 54 21.88 -6.97 -33.88
C ASN A 54 21.86 -8.30 -33.12
N LEU A 55 23.02 -8.95 -32.97
CA LEU A 55 23.15 -10.21 -32.24
C LEU A 55 22.86 -10.02 -30.74
N LEU A 56 23.33 -8.93 -30.14
CA LEU A 56 23.00 -8.58 -28.76
C LEU A 56 21.50 -8.36 -28.57
N THR A 57 20.86 -7.65 -29.51
CA THR A 57 19.41 -7.43 -29.50
C THR A 57 18.63 -8.73 -29.62
N LEU A 58 19.06 -9.63 -30.53
CA LEU A 58 18.48 -10.95 -30.68
C LEU A 58 18.65 -11.79 -29.41
N ASN A 59 19.85 -11.80 -28.82
CA ASN A 59 20.12 -12.53 -27.59
C ASN A 59 19.21 -12.06 -26.44
N ASN A 60 19.03 -10.75 -26.27
CA ASN A 60 18.10 -10.20 -25.27
C ASN A 60 16.65 -10.63 -25.52
N SER A 61 16.22 -10.69 -26.78
CA SER A 61 14.88 -11.13 -27.16
C SER A 61 14.67 -12.61 -26.86
N VAL A 62 15.65 -13.45 -27.20
CA VAL A 62 15.63 -14.89 -26.91
C VAL A 62 15.64 -15.14 -25.40
N GLN A 63 16.44 -14.41 -24.63
CA GLN A 63 16.45 -14.52 -23.17
C GLN A 63 15.08 -14.19 -22.56
N LYS A 64 14.40 -13.13 -23.05
CA LYS A 64 13.03 -12.81 -22.62
C LYS A 64 12.04 -13.91 -23.00
N LEU A 65 12.10 -14.41 -24.24
CA LEU A 65 11.23 -15.50 -24.71
C LEU A 65 11.49 -16.83 -24.00
N ASN A 66 12.65 -17.02 -23.38
CA ASN A 66 12.94 -18.21 -22.59
C ASN A 66 12.36 -18.15 -21.17
N LEU A 67 11.82 -17.00 -20.75
CA LEU A 67 11.19 -16.86 -19.43
C LEU A 67 9.71 -17.26 -19.50
N LYS A 68 9.31 -18.19 -18.63
CA LYS A 68 7.92 -18.61 -18.47
C LYS A 68 6.98 -17.43 -18.17
N SER A 69 7.45 -16.47 -17.37
CA SER A 69 6.71 -15.24 -17.02
C SER A 69 6.34 -14.38 -18.23
N THR A 70 7.06 -14.46 -19.34
CA THR A 70 6.72 -13.75 -20.59
C THR A 70 5.38 -14.21 -21.16
N PHE A 71 5.00 -15.47 -20.94
CA PHE A 71 3.77 -16.07 -21.46
C PHE A 71 2.65 -16.16 -20.44
N GLU A 72 2.95 -15.97 -19.16
CA GLU A 72 1.98 -16.03 -18.06
C GLU A 72 1.60 -14.63 -17.53
N THR A 73 1.82 -13.59 -18.33
CA THR A 73 1.39 -12.25 -17.97
C THR A 73 -0.13 -12.16 -17.98
N LEU A 74 -0.70 -11.70 -16.87
CA LEU A 74 -2.13 -11.43 -16.74
C LEU A 74 -2.37 -9.92 -16.80
N LYS A 75 -3.51 -9.54 -17.38
CA LYS A 75 -3.98 -8.15 -17.38
C LYS A 75 -5.13 -8.04 -16.38
N ALA A 76 -4.96 -7.20 -15.35
CA ALA A 76 -6.05 -6.83 -14.45
C ALA A 76 -6.80 -5.61 -15.00
N THR A 77 -8.13 -5.61 -14.84
CA THR A 77 -9.01 -4.49 -15.20
C THR A 77 -9.91 -4.17 -14.02
N SER A 78 -10.01 -2.88 -13.67
CA SER A 78 -10.94 -2.38 -12.64
C SER A 78 -12.16 -1.76 -13.31
N SER A 79 -13.35 -2.00 -12.77
CA SER A 79 -14.60 -1.34 -13.20
C SER A 79 -14.69 0.11 -12.74
N ASP A 80 -14.02 0.47 -11.64
CA ASP A 80 -13.97 1.83 -11.10
C ASP A 80 -12.54 2.18 -10.69
N THR A 81 -11.83 2.87 -11.59
CA THR A 81 -10.44 3.28 -11.37
C THR A 81 -10.30 4.48 -10.42
N SER A 82 -11.41 5.15 -10.06
CA SER A 82 -11.38 6.23 -9.07
C SER A 82 -11.27 5.69 -7.64
N GLN A 83 -11.80 4.48 -7.41
CA GLN A 83 -11.76 3.79 -6.12
C GLN A 83 -10.57 2.84 -6.02
N PHE A 84 -10.33 2.03 -7.04
CA PHE A 84 -9.29 1.00 -7.03
C PHE A 84 -8.49 0.96 -8.32
N SER A 85 -7.16 1.00 -8.19
CA SER A 85 -6.24 0.57 -9.23
C SER A 85 -5.77 -0.85 -8.93
N VAL A 86 -5.75 -1.70 -9.95
CA VAL A 86 -5.36 -3.11 -9.83
C VAL A 86 -4.28 -3.44 -10.83
N ALA A 87 -3.30 -4.25 -10.42
CA ALA A 87 -2.25 -4.78 -11.27
C ALA A 87 -2.11 -6.28 -11.00
N ALA A 88 -1.92 -7.07 -12.06
CA ALA A 88 -1.63 -8.49 -11.93
C ALA A 88 -0.12 -8.72 -12.06
N ASN A 89 0.41 -9.70 -11.32
CA ASN A 89 1.79 -10.16 -11.41
C ASN A 89 1.83 -11.64 -11.85
N SER A 90 3.01 -12.23 -11.91
CA SER A 90 3.21 -13.62 -12.35
C SER A 90 2.65 -14.69 -11.40
N THR A 91 2.18 -14.30 -10.20
CA THR A 91 1.54 -15.21 -9.23
C THR A 91 0.04 -14.98 -9.13
N ALA A 92 -0.51 -14.00 -9.86
CA ALA A 92 -1.94 -13.74 -9.88
C ALA A 92 -2.70 -14.91 -10.51
N THR A 93 -3.87 -15.23 -9.97
CA THR A 93 -4.76 -16.25 -10.52
C THR A 93 -5.80 -15.57 -11.40
N ALA A 94 -6.09 -16.13 -12.57
CA ALA A 94 -7.09 -15.60 -13.48
C ALA A 94 -8.51 -15.84 -12.90
N ALA A 95 -9.14 -14.77 -12.40
CA ALA A 95 -10.50 -14.78 -11.86
C ALA A 95 -11.10 -13.37 -11.85
N SER A 96 -12.41 -13.28 -11.59
CA SER A 96 -13.11 -12.02 -11.30
C SER A 96 -13.33 -11.89 -9.79
N TYR A 97 -12.97 -10.73 -9.24
CA TYR A 97 -13.07 -10.43 -7.82
C TYR A 97 -14.05 -9.29 -7.58
N GLN A 98 -14.95 -9.44 -6.60
CA GLN A 98 -15.85 -8.37 -6.16
C GLN A 98 -15.24 -7.71 -4.92
N LEU A 99 -14.94 -6.42 -5.01
CA LEU A 99 -14.30 -5.64 -3.95
C LEU A 99 -15.16 -4.42 -3.64
N GLN A 100 -15.36 -4.13 -2.36
CA GLN A 100 -16.05 -2.93 -1.89
C GLN A 100 -15.14 -2.16 -0.95
N GLY A 101 -14.83 -0.91 -1.30
CA GLY A 101 -14.07 -0.01 -0.45
C GLY A 101 -14.93 0.54 0.66
N LEU A 102 -14.61 0.20 1.90
CA LEU A 102 -15.34 0.69 3.09
C LEU A 102 -14.71 1.97 3.64
N ARG A 103 -13.37 2.00 3.76
CA ARG A 103 -12.62 3.16 4.25
C ARG A 103 -11.17 3.11 3.75
N LEU A 104 -10.57 4.28 3.53
CA LEU A 104 -9.15 4.39 3.23
C LEU A 104 -8.34 4.21 4.50
N ALA A 105 -7.21 3.52 4.40
CA ALA A 105 -6.22 3.51 5.48
C ALA A 105 -5.75 4.94 5.74
N SER A 106 -5.77 5.36 7.00
CA SER A 106 -5.27 6.66 7.45
C SER A 106 -3.99 6.46 8.27
N ASN A 107 -3.10 7.46 8.25
CA ASN A 107 -1.99 7.51 9.18
C ASN A 107 -2.48 7.93 10.57
N HIS A 108 -1.89 7.35 11.61
CA HIS A 108 -2.12 7.83 12.97
C HIS A 108 -1.30 9.12 13.19
N GLN A 109 -1.95 10.18 13.67
CA GLN A 109 -1.30 11.44 14.01
C GLN A 109 -1.71 11.86 15.41
N VAL A 110 -0.71 12.12 16.25
CA VAL A 110 -0.89 12.72 17.57
C VAL A 110 -0.27 14.10 17.52
N VAL A 111 -1.09 15.11 17.75
CA VAL A 111 -0.64 16.51 17.83
C VAL A 111 -0.89 16.97 19.27
N SER A 112 0.14 17.52 19.90
CA SER A 112 -0.01 18.15 21.22
C SER A 112 -1.00 19.32 21.10
N LYS A 113 -1.95 19.42 22.04
CA LYS A 113 -2.90 20.54 22.10
C LYS A 113 -2.25 21.89 22.47
N GLY A 114 -0.92 21.91 22.61
CA GLY A 114 -0.17 23.05 23.14
C GLY A 114 -0.17 23.05 24.66
N PHE A 115 0.72 23.84 25.23
CA PHE A 115 0.82 24.07 26.67
C PHE A 115 0.41 25.51 26.98
N ALA A 116 -0.10 25.76 28.18
CA ALA A 116 -0.64 27.07 28.56
C ALA A 116 0.41 28.20 28.49
N ASP A 117 1.67 27.86 28.73
CA ASP A 117 2.82 28.76 28.67
C ASP A 117 4.11 27.94 28.52
N SER A 118 5.24 28.61 28.29
CA SER A 118 6.53 27.97 28.01
C SER A 118 7.38 27.63 29.24
N ASP A 119 7.08 28.21 30.40
CA ASP A 119 8.05 28.33 31.49
C ASP A 119 7.49 28.24 32.92
N THR A 120 6.18 28.34 33.12
CA THR A 120 5.55 28.41 34.45
C THR A 120 4.60 27.26 34.78
N ALA A 121 3.83 26.76 33.82
CA ALA A 121 2.91 25.64 34.04
C ALA A 121 3.67 24.30 34.04
N PRO A 122 3.70 23.55 35.16
CA PRO A 122 4.29 22.21 35.17
C PRO A 122 3.46 21.25 34.31
N ILE A 123 4.12 20.57 33.38
CA ILE A 123 3.50 19.53 32.54
C ILE A 123 3.75 18.18 33.20
N GLY A 124 2.70 17.37 33.38
CA GLY A 124 2.83 15.98 33.83
C GLY A 124 3.26 15.86 35.30
N THR A 125 2.37 16.20 36.23
CA THR A 125 2.55 15.92 37.67
C THR A 125 2.49 14.42 38.00
N ALA A 126 2.12 13.58 37.03
CA ALA A 126 2.17 12.14 37.14
C ALA A 126 3.62 11.63 37.06
N THR A 127 4.01 10.76 37.98
CA THR A 127 5.36 10.14 38.03
C THR A 127 5.56 9.03 37.00
N THR A 128 4.53 8.71 36.21
CA THR A 128 4.56 7.60 35.24
C THR A 128 3.87 8.04 33.95
N ILE A 129 4.60 7.93 32.84
CA ILE A 129 4.04 8.05 31.49
C ILE A 129 3.72 6.62 31.04
N THR A 130 2.43 6.31 30.87
CA THR A 130 2.02 5.00 30.36
C THR A 130 1.77 5.14 28.86
N LEU A 131 2.66 4.55 28.06
CA LEU A 131 2.46 4.36 26.63
C LEU A 131 1.82 2.99 26.45
N SER A 132 0.50 2.95 26.28
CA SER A 132 -0.23 1.73 25.96
C SER A 132 -0.51 1.67 24.47
N GLN A 133 -0.01 0.64 23.78
CA GLN A 133 -0.51 0.25 22.46
C GLN A 133 -1.55 -0.86 22.66
N GLY A 134 -2.83 -0.48 22.65
CA GLY A 134 -3.94 -1.42 22.78
C GLY A 134 -4.12 -2.03 24.16
N GLY A 135 -5.15 -2.88 24.29
CA GLY A 135 -5.60 -3.52 25.53
C GLY A 135 -6.78 -2.86 26.26
N LYS A 136 -7.34 -1.80 25.71
CA LYS A 136 -8.56 -1.15 26.22
C LYS A 136 -9.46 -0.76 25.03
N LEU A 137 -10.78 -0.82 25.26
CA LEU A 137 -11.83 -0.38 24.35
C LEU A 137 -12.15 1.11 24.49
N ASP A 138 -11.50 1.81 25.42
CA ASP A 138 -11.64 3.26 25.63
C ASP A 138 -11.23 4.08 24.39
N GLU A 139 -10.43 3.50 23.49
CA GLU A 139 -10.28 3.92 22.11
C GLU A 139 -11.14 3.06 21.17
N SER A 140 -11.81 3.69 20.20
CA SER A 140 -12.63 3.00 19.19
C SER A 140 -11.81 1.95 18.42
N LYS A 141 -12.05 0.66 18.71
CA LYS A 141 -11.46 -0.50 18.03
C LYS A 141 -12.43 -1.11 17.03
N LEU A 142 -11.92 -1.58 15.90
CA LEU A 142 -12.72 -2.30 14.93
C LEU A 142 -13.27 -3.58 15.57
N LEU A 143 -14.54 -3.88 15.29
CA LEU A 143 -15.18 -5.08 15.80
C LEU A 143 -14.50 -6.37 15.29
N GLU A 144 -13.75 -6.29 14.20
CA GLU A 144 -12.98 -7.41 13.63
C GLU A 144 -11.70 -7.70 14.44
N GLU A 145 -11.20 -6.73 15.20
CA GLU A 145 -10.00 -6.87 16.03
C GLU A 145 -10.30 -7.47 17.42
N LEU A 146 -11.59 -7.57 17.78
CA LEU A 146 -12.03 -8.11 19.06
C LEU A 146 -11.90 -9.64 19.11
N ASN A 147 -12.01 -10.22 20.30
CA ASN A 147 -11.95 -11.66 20.53
C ASN A 147 -10.65 -12.30 20.01
N ASN A 148 -9.51 -11.64 20.25
CA ASN A 148 -8.19 -12.05 19.74
C ASN A 148 -8.11 -12.07 18.20
N GLY A 149 -8.80 -11.14 17.54
CA GLY A 149 -8.86 -11.06 16.08
C GLY A 149 -9.80 -12.06 15.39
N LEU A 150 -10.62 -12.79 16.16
CA LEU A 150 -11.74 -13.55 15.60
C LEU A 150 -12.89 -12.63 15.15
N GLY A 151 -12.94 -11.43 15.71
CA GLY A 151 -13.95 -10.43 15.45
C GLY A 151 -15.29 -10.72 16.11
N VAL A 152 -16.27 -9.88 15.78
CA VAL A 152 -17.66 -9.99 16.22
C VAL A 152 -18.55 -10.30 15.03
N GLN A 153 -19.34 -11.37 15.13
CA GLN A 153 -20.35 -11.69 14.13
C GLN A 153 -21.40 -10.56 14.05
N ARG A 154 -21.59 -10.02 12.84
CA ARG A 154 -22.64 -9.02 12.56
C ARG A 154 -24.03 -9.64 12.64
N GLY A 155 -24.97 -8.92 13.25
CA GLY A 155 -26.32 -9.41 13.49
C GLY A 155 -27.13 -8.45 14.35
N SER A 156 -28.22 -8.94 14.93
CA SER A 156 -29.05 -8.14 15.84
C SER A 156 -29.06 -8.78 17.23
N ILE A 157 -29.14 -7.93 18.24
CA ILE A 157 -29.28 -8.36 19.62
C ILE A 157 -30.63 -7.92 20.15
N ARG A 158 -31.14 -8.61 21.16
CA ARG A 158 -32.35 -8.23 21.86
C ARG A 158 -32.01 -7.90 23.30
N ILE A 159 -32.36 -6.68 23.73
CA ILE A 159 -32.20 -6.23 25.11
C ILE A 159 -33.59 -6.15 25.74
N THR A 160 -33.73 -6.74 26.92
CA THR A 160 -34.91 -6.64 27.77
C THR A 160 -34.52 -5.90 29.05
N ASP A 161 -35.18 -4.78 29.33
CA ASP A 161 -34.96 -3.99 30.54
C ASP A 161 -35.68 -4.58 31.77
N ARG A 162 -35.46 -3.99 32.94
CA ARG A 162 -36.08 -4.44 34.20
C ARG A 162 -37.55 -4.08 34.31
N ASP A 163 -38.05 -3.19 33.47
CA ASP A 163 -39.47 -2.88 33.30
C ASP A 163 -40.19 -3.90 32.38
N GLY A 164 -39.43 -4.84 31.79
CA GLY A 164 -39.92 -5.90 30.92
C GLY A 164 -40.05 -5.51 29.45
N GLN A 165 -39.66 -4.28 29.10
CA GLN A 165 -39.65 -3.82 27.73
C GLN A 165 -38.50 -4.46 26.97
N THR A 166 -38.75 -4.76 25.70
CA THR A 166 -37.81 -5.51 24.88
C THR A 166 -37.62 -4.79 23.56
N GLU A 167 -36.35 -4.60 23.19
CA GLU A 167 -35.96 -3.95 21.95
C GLU A 167 -34.96 -4.81 21.18
N VAL A 168 -35.06 -4.76 19.86
CA VAL A 168 -34.12 -5.43 18.94
C VAL A 168 -33.26 -4.36 18.30
N ILE A 169 -31.96 -4.46 18.51
CA ILE A 169 -30.97 -3.49 18.04
C ILE A 169 -30.20 -4.14 16.89
N ASP A 170 -30.18 -3.45 15.75
CA ASP A 170 -29.47 -3.93 14.55
C ASP A 170 -28.00 -3.51 14.59
N LEU A 171 -27.13 -4.47 14.89
CA LEU A 171 -25.68 -4.30 14.91
C LEU A 171 -25.04 -4.88 13.64
N SER A 172 -25.78 -4.97 12.52
CA SER A 172 -25.23 -5.40 11.23
C SER A 172 -24.33 -4.35 10.56
N ARG A 173 -24.52 -3.08 10.92
CA ARG A 173 -23.86 -1.91 10.30
C ARG A 173 -22.66 -1.35 11.08
N PRO A 174 -22.66 -1.32 12.43
CA PRO A 174 -21.51 -0.88 13.22
C PRO A 174 -20.19 -1.51 12.78
N LEU A 175 -19.13 -0.71 12.72
CA LEU A 175 -17.80 -1.16 12.31
C LEU A 175 -16.85 -1.29 13.48
N ASN A 176 -17.02 -0.43 14.48
CA ASN A 176 -16.18 -0.35 15.66
C ASN A 176 -17.02 -0.39 16.95
N ILE A 177 -16.36 -0.54 18.09
CA ILE A 177 -17.05 -0.65 19.38
C ILE A 177 -17.81 0.62 19.77
N GLN A 178 -17.33 1.80 19.35
CA GLN A 178 -18.02 3.06 19.60
C GLN A 178 -19.33 3.12 18.80
N ASP A 179 -19.33 2.68 17.54
CA ASP A 179 -20.56 2.59 16.75
C ASP A 179 -21.60 1.67 17.40
N VAL A 180 -21.17 0.58 18.08
CA VAL A 180 -22.07 -0.30 18.82
C VAL A 180 -22.68 0.41 20.02
N VAL A 181 -21.87 1.14 20.78
CA VAL A 181 -22.35 1.96 21.90
C VAL A 181 -23.35 3.01 21.42
N ASP A 182 -23.03 3.70 20.33
CA ASP A 182 -23.88 4.73 19.74
C ASP A 182 -25.19 4.14 19.22
N GLU A 183 -25.17 2.98 18.56
CA GLU A 183 -26.36 2.29 18.07
C GLU A 183 -27.26 1.82 19.23
N ILE A 184 -26.68 1.31 20.31
CA ILE A 184 -27.44 0.90 21.51
C ILE A 184 -28.06 2.12 22.18
N ASN A 185 -27.29 3.18 22.41
CA ASN A 185 -27.77 4.41 23.05
C ASN A 185 -28.77 5.19 22.18
N GLY A 186 -28.70 5.03 20.86
CA GLY A 186 -29.64 5.64 19.91
C GLY A 186 -30.96 4.88 19.78
N SER A 187 -30.95 3.57 20.02
CA SER A 187 -32.14 2.71 19.90
C SER A 187 -32.85 2.55 21.25
N ALA A 188 -32.12 2.24 22.32
CA ALA A 188 -32.69 1.92 23.62
C ALA A 188 -33.02 3.15 24.47
N THR A 189 -34.30 3.36 24.79
CA THR A 189 -34.73 4.54 25.57
C THR A 189 -34.41 4.47 27.06
N SER A 190 -34.25 3.26 27.62
CA SER A 190 -34.00 3.02 29.06
C SER A 190 -32.60 2.46 29.34
N ILE A 191 -31.86 2.03 28.33
CA ILE A 191 -30.54 1.41 28.49
C ILE A 191 -29.45 2.36 28.01
N VAL A 192 -28.47 2.60 28.88
CA VAL A 192 -27.25 3.33 28.55
C VAL A 192 -26.10 2.34 28.43
N ALA A 193 -25.53 2.23 27.25
CA ALA A 193 -24.28 1.53 26.98
C ALA A 193 -23.09 2.46 27.20
N SER A 194 -22.06 1.94 27.85
CA SER A 194 -20.75 2.56 27.97
C SER A 194 -19.65 1.50 27.86
N ILE A 195 -18.43 1.95 27.62
CA ILE A 195 -17.25 1.12 27.66
C ILE A 195 -16.52 1.39 28.97
N ASP A 196 -16.18 0.33 29.70
CA ASP A 196 -15.30 0.41 30.86
C ASP A 196 -14.12 -0.55 30.68
N GLY A 197 -12.92 0.01 30.53
CA GLY A 197 -11.71 -0.76 30.28
C GLY A 197 -11.78 -1.61 29.01
N ASP A 198 -12.04 -2.91 29.16
CA ASP A 198 -11.97 -3.95 28.15
C ASP A 198 -13.31 -4.66 27.87
N HIS A 199 -14.41 -4.14 28.41
CA HIS A 199 -15.76 -4.69 28.25
C HIS A 199 -16.82 -3.60 28.08
N LEU A 200 -18.00 -4.02 27.60
CA LEU A 200 -19.20 -3.18 27.57
C LEU A 200 -19.93 -3.24 28.91
N VAL A 201 -20.47 -2.11 29.32
CA VAL A 201 -21.35 -1.98 30.48
C VAL A 201 -22.69 -1.44 30.00
N LEU A 202 -23.77 -2.16 30.32
CA LEU A 202 -25.14 -1.73 30.06
C LEU A 202 -25.79 -1.35 31.38
N THR A 203 -26.29 -0.12 31.48
CA THR A 203 -27.00 0.38 32.66
C THR A 203 -28.44 0.69 32.30
N ASP A 204 -29.36 -0.01 32.96
CA ASP A 204 -30.78 0.29 32.94
C ASP A 204 -31.08 1.48 33.86
N THR A 205 -31.70 2.50 33.28
CA THR A 205 -32.12 3.74 33.95
C THR A 205 -33.59 3.74 34.35
N GLY A 206 -34.31 2.64 34.04
CA GLY A 206 -35.68 2.39 34.44
C GLY A 206 -35.85 2.16 35.95
N SER A 207 -37.11 2.12 36.38
CA SER A 207 -37.48 1.91 37.79
C SER A 207 -37.93 0.47 38.08
N GLY A 208 -38.05 -0.36 37.04
CA GLY A 208 -38.50 -1.74 37.13
C GLY A 208 -37.62 -2.58 38.04
N LEU A 209 -38.19 -3.64 38.62
CA LEU A 209 -37.51 -4.57 39.53
C LEU A 209 -37.21 -5.93 38.89
N GLY A 210 -37.43 -6.06 37.58
CA GLY A 210 -37.15 -7.28 36.81
C GLY A 210 -35.66 -7.52 36.57
N THR A 211 -35.36 -8.25 35.51
CA THR A 211 -33.99 -8.61 35.12
C THR A 211 -33.59 -7.89 33.84
N LEU A 212 -32.43 -7.24 33.84
CA LEU A 212 -31.80 -6.78 32.61
C LEU A 212 -31.22 -8.00 31.90
N LYS A 213 -31.59 -8.20 30.64
CA LYS A 213 -31.23 -9.39 29.87
C LYS A 213 -30.88 -9.05 28.44
N VAL A 214 -29.78 -9.59 27.94
CA VAL A 214 -29.41 -9.55 26.52
C VAL A 214 -29.51 -10.96 25.95
N THR A 215 -30.08 -11.06 24.75
CA THR A 215 -30.21 -12.33 24.01
C THR A 215 -29.87 -12.15 22.54
N GLU A 216 -29.47 -13.25 21.91
CA GLU A 216 -29.29 -13.30 20.47
C GLU A 216 -30.61 -13.24 19.71
N VAL A 217 -30.58 -12.70 18.50
CA VAL A 217 -31.68 -12.77 17.54
C VAL A 217 -31.30 -13.72 16.41
N SER A 218 -32.24 -14.53 15.95
CA SER A 218 -32.07 -15.44 14.80
C SER A 218 -30.90 -16.43 14.92
N GLY A 219 -30.49 -16.79 16.14
CA GLY A 219 -29.38 -17.73 16.37
C GLY A 219 -27.99 -17.15 16.11
N GLY A 220 -27.86 -15.81 16.10
CA GLY A 220 -26.56 -15.13 16.01
C GLY A 220 -25.64 -15.38 17.21
N LYS A 221 -24.42 -14.84 17.12
CA LYS A 221 -23.43 -14.81 18.22
C LYS A 221 -22.98 -13.39 18.58
N THR A 222 -23.72 -12.38 18.12
CA THR A 222 -23.31 -10.99 18.23
C THR A 222 -23.20 -10.54 19.69
N ALA A 223 -24.18 -10.89 20.54
CA ALA A 223 -24.12 -10.57 21.96
C ALA A 223 -23.03 -11.37 22.69
N ALA A 224 -22.81 -12.63 22.32
CA ALA A 224 -21.75 -13.46 22.89
C ALA A 224 -20.36 -12.92 22.54
N ASP A 225 -20.14 -12.57 21.28
CA ASP A 225 -18.88 -12.03 20.78
C ASP A 225 -18.61 -10.61 21.33
N LEU A 226 -19.65 -9.87 21.71
CA LEU A 226 -19.54 -8.58 22.42
C LEU A 226 -19.42 -8.76 23.95
N GLY A 227 -19.43 -9.98 24.46
CA GLY A 227 -19.31 -10.27 25.90
C GLY A 227 -20.54 -9.91 26.73
N ILE A 228 -21.66 -9.55 26.09
CA ILE A 228 -22.86 -9.03 26.77
C ILE A 228 -24.02 -10.02 26.84
N LEU A 229 -23.86 -11.26 26.33
CA LEU A 229 -24.90 -12.31 26.39
C LEU A 229 -25.11 -12.81 27.84
N GLN A 230 -25.81 -12.01 28.65
CA GLN A 230 -25.99 -12.26 30.07
C GLN A 230 -27.39 -11.83 30.55
N SER A 231 -27.74 -12.26 31.76
CA SER A 231 -28.95 -11.85 32.48
C SER A 231 -28.61 -11.55 33.93
N VAL A 232 -28.97 -10.35 34.38
CA VAL A 232 -28.66 -9.86 35.73
C VAL A 232 -29.91 -9.33 36.41
N ALA A 233 -29.99 -9.50 37.73
CA ALA A 233 -31.07 -8.95 38.55
C ALA A 233 -30.81 -7.48 38.98
N GLY A 234 -29.63 -6.94 38.68
CA GLY A 234 -29.25 -5.54 38.95
C GLY A 234 -29.60 -4.60 37.80
N SER A 235 -29.46 -3.30 38.04
CA SER A 235 -29.58 -2.25 37.02
C SER A 235 -28.37 -2.16 36.10
N THR A 236 -27.29 -2.89 36.39
CA THR A 236 -26.05 -2.86 35.60
C THR A 236 -25.65 -4.26 35.21
N LEU A 237 -25.42 -4.46 33.91
CA LEU A 237 -24.84 -5.66 33.31
C LEU A 237 -23.43 -5.29 32.85
N THR A 238 -22.44 -5.94 33.46
CA THR A 238 -21.03 -5.80 33.11
C THR A 238 -20.65 -6.98 32.22
N GLY A 239 -20.34 -6.71 30.96
CA GLY A 239 -19.96 -7.73 30.00
C GLY A 239 -18.60 -8.37 30.31
N ASP A 240 -18.34 -9.48 29.63
CA ASP A 240 -17.04 -10.13 29.62
C ASP A 240 -16.02 -9.31 28.81
N SER A 241 -14.75 -9.48 29.16
CA SER A 241 -13.65 -8.82 28.45
C SER A 241 -13.50 -9.40 27.04
N VAL A 242 -13.69 -8.54 26.04
CA VAL A 242 -13.60 -8.89 24.61
C VAL A 242 -12.32 -8.40 23.95
N TYR A 243 -11.48 -7.67 24.69
CA TYR A 243 -10.23 -7.13 24.19
C TYR A 243 -9.13 -7.19 25.26
N ARG A 244 -8.27 -8.21 25.18
CA ARG A 244 -7.15 -8.41 26.12
C ARG A 244 -5.86 -8.57 25.36
N VAL A 245 -4.79 -7.97 25.85
CA VAL A 245 -3.43 -8.31 25.41
C VAL A 245 -3.08 -9.66 26.05
N THR A 246 -3.19 -10.74 25.27
CA THR A 246 -2.70 -12.06 25.65
C THR A 246 -1.29 -12.28 25.09
N SER A 247 -0.60 -13.34 25.54
CA SER A 247 0.68 -13.76 24.96
C SER A 247 0.60 -14.12 23.47
N ASP A 248 -0.61 -14.22 22.91
CA ASP A 248 -0.86 -14.59 21.53
C ASP A 248 -0.85 -13.38 20.58
N PHE A 249 -0.87 -12.14 21.11
CA PHE A 249 -0.64 -10.94 20.32
C PHE A 249 0.83 -10.88 19.90
N ASN A 250 1.14 -11.36 18.68
CA ASN A 250 2.47 -11.24 18.11
C ASN A 250 2.76 -9.78 17.76
N LEU A 251 3.99 -9.33 18.05
CA LEU A 251 4.47 -7.98 17.74
C LEU A 251 4.38 -7.63 16.24
N SER A 252 4.31 -8.63 15.35
CA SER A 252 4.12 -8.43 13.91
C SER A 252 2.68 -8.10 13.50
N GLN A 253 1.72 -8.19 14.43
CA GLN A 253 0.30 -7.87 14.24
C GLN A 253 -0.07 -6.52 14.89
N ILE A 254 0.92 -5.82 15.43
CA ILE A 254 0.86 -4.45 15.97
C ILE A 254 1.64 -3.55 15.00
#